data_AF-A0AAV5HVP4-F1
#
_entry.id   AF-A0AAV5HVP4-F1
#
_cell.length_a   1.000
_cell.length_b   1.000
_cell.length_c   1.000
_cell.angle_alpha   90.00
_cell.angle_beta   90.00
_cell.angle_gamma   90.00
#
_symmetry.space_group_name_H-M   'P 1'
#
loop_
_entity.id
_entity.type
_entity.pdbx_description
1 polymer ?
#
loop_
_entity_poly.entity_id
_entity_poly.type
_entity_poly.pdbx_seq_one_letter_code
_entity_poly.pdbx_strand_id
1 'polypeptide(L)'
;MGSRSLRAASIQDTITSIHENFKSLFHNGSQNHSFITFIPSPKHSRFSVRCAVRFRPCIDIHRGKVKQIVGSTLRDSKDDESVLVTNFESDKLAAEFASLYREDGLVGGHVIMLGADPLSKAAAIEALHAYPGGLQIGGGINSDNSLSYIEEGASHVIVTSYVFNNGRMDLERLKDLVRVVGKQRLVLDLSCRKKEGKYAIVTDRWQNFTDVYLDEEVLGFLASYSDEFLVHGVDVEGKKLGIDEELVALLGRYCPIPVTYAGGVTAVEDLHRIKVAGLGRVDVTVGSALDIFGGNLGYKDVVAWHIQQEALTV
;
A
#
# COMPACT_ATOMS: atom_id res chain seq x y z
N MET A 1 27.73 -37.73 6.44
CA MET A 1 27.66 -36.30 6.82
C MET A 1 26.42 -35.72 6.17
N GLY A 2 25.32 -35.63 6.92
CA GLY A 2 24.05 -35.09 6.42
C GLY A 2 24.00 -33.59 6.66
N SER A 3 23.90 -32.81 5.59
CA SER A 3 23.62 -31.37 5.67
C SER A 3 22.18 -31.16 6.13
N ARG A 4 22.02 -30.66 7.36
CA ARG A 4 20.74 -30.12 7.82
C ARG A 4 20.48 -28.82 7.05
N SER A 5 19.60 -28.88 6.06
CA SER A 5 18.96 -27.70 5.49
C SER A 5 18.13 -27.04 6.60
N LEU A 6 18.54 -25.85 7.01
CA LEU A 6 17.74 -24.97 7.87
C LEU A 6 16.53 -24.53 7.03
N ARG A 7 15.37 -25.18 7.25
CA ARG A 7 14.10 -24.68 6.73
C ARG A 7 13.82 -23.32 7.39
N ALA A 8 13.83 -22.24 6.62
CA ALA A 8 13.22 -20.99 7.04
C ALA A 8 11.72 -21.25 7.31
N ALA A 9 11.25 -20.82 8.49
CA ALA A 9 9.88 -21.01 8.93
C ALA A 9 8.90 -20.21 8.05
N SER A 10 7.72 -20.75 7.79
CA SER A 10 6.64 -20.01 7.11
C SER A 10 6.24 -18.78 7.92
N ILE A 11 5.66 -17.75 7.30
CA ILE A 11 5.02 -16.67 8.05
C ILE A 11 3.95 -17.22 8.98
N GLN A 12 3.20 -18.23 8.55
CA GLN A 12 2.21 -18.85 9.44
C GLN A 12 2.89 -19.50 10.64
N ASP A 13 4.06 -20.12 10.46
CA ASP A 13 4.85 -20.66 11.57
C ASP A 13 5.42 -19.55 12.46
N THR A 14 5.81 -18.42 11.88
CA THR A 14 6.34 -17.25 12.59
C THR A 14 5.24 -16.55 13.38
N ILE A 15 4.08 -16.33 12.77
CA ILE A 15 2.87 -15.81 13.38
C ILE A 15 2.42 -16.77 14.48
N THR A 16 2.36 -18.08 14.22
CA THR A 16 2.01 -19.10 15.23
C THR A 16 3.02 -19.08 16.38
N SER A 17 4.32 -19.02 16.10
CA SER A 17 5.38 -18.93 17.11
C SER A 17 5.30 -17.63 17.92
N ILE A 18 4.99 -16.50 17.28
CA ILE A 18 4.75 -15.22 17.96
C ILE A 18 3.49 -15.33 18.82
N HIS A 19 2.41 -15.95 18.33
CA HIS A 19 1.18 -16.19 19.09
C HIS A 19 1.43 -17.10 20.30
N GLU A 20 2.23 -18.15 20.16
CA GLU A 20 2.63 -19.02 21.27
C GLU A 20 3.54 -18.30 22.28
N ASN A 21 4.46 -17.45 21.81
CA ASN A 21 5.30 -16.62 22.68
C ASN A 21 4.47 -15.56 23.42
N PHE A 22 3.49 -14.94 22.77
CA PHE A 22 2.55 -14.02 23.41
C PHE A 22 1.68 -14.76 24.44
N LYS A 23 1.15 -15.94 24.13
CA LYS A 23 0.38 -16.75 25.08
C LYS A 23 1.22 -17.22 26.28
N SER A 24 2.49 -17.57 26.09
CA SER A 24 3.38 -17.98 27.18
C SER A 24 3.74 -16.83 28.12
N LEU A 25 3.88 -15.61 27.59
CA LEU A 25 4.04 -14.38 28.38
C LEU A 25 2.82 -14.09 29.27
N PHE A 26 1.62 -14.48 28.86
CA PHE A 26 0.39 -14.35 29.67
C PHE A 26 0.12 -15.55 30.59
N HIS A 27 0.77 -16.70 30.40
CA HIS A 27 0.60 -17.89 31.25
C HIS A 27 1.65 -18.04 32.37
N ASN A 28 2.78 -17.32 32.32
CA ASN A 28 3.83 -17.41 33.34
C ASN A 28 3.85 -16.26 34.36
N GLY A 29 2.76 -15.50 34.47
CA GLY A 29 2.58 -14.44 35.47
C GLY A 29 1.70 -14.86 36.65
N SER A 30 2.12 -15.85 37.44
CA SER A 30 1.53 -16.08 38.76
C SER A 30 2.64 -16.35 39.77
N GLN A 31 2.87 -15.37 40.65
CA GLN A 31 2.94 -15.53 42.13
C GLN A 31 3.28 -14.19 42.81
N ASN A 32 2.33 -13.75 43.65
CA ASN A 32 2.46 -12.92 44.85
C ASN A 32 3.17 -11.54 44.78
N HIS A 33 2.38 -10.47 44.75
CA HIS A 33 2.47 -9.40 45.75
C HIS A 33 1.12 -8.70 45.99
N SER A 34 0.92 -8.34 47.24
CA SER A 34 -0.21 -7.69 47.94
C SER A 34 -1.07 -6.67 47.16
N PHE A 35 -2.38 -6.80 47.39
CA PHE A 35 -3.46 -5.92 46.97
C PHE A 35 -3.24 -4.43 47.27
N ILE A 36 -3.21 -3.62 46.20
CA ILE A 36 -3.81 -2.27 46.18
C ILE A 36 -4.74 -2.25 44.98
N THR A 37 -6.05 -2.23 45.23
CA THR A 37 -7.09 -2.10 44.21
C THR A 37 -7.03 -0.73 43.57
N PHE A 38 -6.32 -0.60 42.45
CA PHE A 38 -6.50 0.50 41.53
C PHE A 38 -7.56 0.08 40.52
N ILE A 39 -8.79 0.58 40.68
CA ILE A 39 -9.85 0.41 39.69
C ILE A 39 -9.48 1.34 38.51
N PRO A 40 -9.13 0.83 37.33
CA PRO A 40 -8.98 1.69 36.17
C PRO A 40 -10.39 2.00 35.67
N SER A 41 -10.82 3.25 35.78
CA SER A 41 -12.00 3.71 35.03
C SER A 41 -11.77 3.45 33.54
N PRO A 42 -12.72 2.80 32.83
CA PRO A 42 -12.61 2.68 31.39
C PRO A 42 -12.85 4.07 30.80
N LYS A 43 -11.77 4.78 30.49
CA LYS A 43 -11.84 5.88 29.53
C LYS A 43 -12.07 5.23 28.17
N HIS A 44 -13.32 4.92 27.87
CA HIS A 44 -13.77 4.78 26.50
C HIS A 44 -13.50 6.12 25.81
N SER A 45 -12.31 6.28 25.22
CA SER A 45 -12.19 7.19 24.10
C SER A 45 -13.16 6.66 23.05
N ARG A 46 -14.27 7.37 22.85
CA ARG A 46 -15.09 7.18 21.66
C ARG A 46 -14.13 7.39 20.48
N PHE A 47 -13.67 6.30 19.89
CA PHE A 47 -13.10 6.34 18.56
C PHE A 47 -14.24 6.85 17.68
N SER A 48 -14.17 8.13 17.31
CA SER A 48 -14.92 8.64 16.18
C SER A 48 -14.46 7.81 14.99
N VAL A 49 -15.30 6.86 14.57
CA VAL A 49 -15.06 6.13 13.33
C VAL A 49 -15.32 7.15 12.23
N ARG A 50 -14.26 7.83 11.78
CA ARG A 50 -14.33 8.64 10.57
C ARG A 50 -14.51 7.68 9.39
N CYS A 51 -15.76 7.44 8.99
CA CYS A 51 -16.11 6.70 7.79
C CYS A 51 -15.93 7.55 6.51
N ALA A 52 -14.87 8.37 6.44
CA ALA A 52 -14.52 9.11 5.22
C ALA A 52 -13.56 8.25 4.41
N VAL A 53 -14.03 7.81 3.26
CA VAL A 53 -13.17 7.24 2.23
C VAL A 53 -12.50 8.39 1.49
N ARG A 54 -11.18 8.30 1.33
CA ARG A 54 -10.40 9.31 0.63
C ARG A 54 -10.01 8.84 -0.76
N PHE A 55 -9.96 9.80 -1.67
CA PHE A 55 -9.22 9.64 -2.92
C PHE A 55 -7.74 9.91 -2.65
N ARG A 56 -6.89 8.93 -2.95
CA ARG A 56 -5.43 9.00 -2.80
C ARG A 56 -4.83 9.01 -4.22
N PRO A 57 -4.30 10.15 -4.72
CA PRO A 57 -3.87 10.25 -6.10
C PRO A 57 -2.57 9.45 -6.36
N CYS A 58 -2.23 9.20 -7.63
CA CYS A 58 -1.03 8.45 -8.00
C CYS A 58 -0.21 9.14 -9.09
N ILE A 59 1.10 8.86 -9.11
CA ILE A 59 2.03 9.27 -10.16
C ILE A 59 2.96 8.09 -10.43
N ASP A 60 2.71 7.35 -11.51
CA ASP A 60 3.62 6.28 -11.92
C ASP A 60 4.66 6.82 -12.90
N ILE A 61 5.94 6.57 -12.61
CA ILE A 61 7.07 7.14 -13.34
C ILE A 61 7.87 6.04 -14.01
N HIS A 62 8.14 6.21 -15.30
CA HIS A 62 9.04 5.32 -16.04
C HIS A 62 9.89 6.12 -17.04
N ARG A 63 11.22 5.95 -16.97
CA ARG A 63 12.21 6.69 -17.77
C ARG A 63 12.02 8.22 -17.66
N GLY A 64 11.74 8.70 -16.45
CA GLY A 64 11.54 10.13 -16.15
C GLY A 64 10.21 10.73 -16.60
N LYS A 65 9.29 9.92 -17.14
CA LYS A 65 7.97 10.39 -17.57
C LYS A 65 6.86 9.79 -16.73
N VAL A 66 5.79 10.55 -16.54
CA VAL A 66 4.54 10.04 -15.96
C VAL A 66 3.85 9.15 -16.98
N LYS A 67 3.60 7.90 -16.61
CA LYS A 67 2.92 6.92 -17.46
C LYS A 67 1.76 6.28 -16.72
N GLN A 68 0.85 5.71 -17.49
CA GLN A 68 -0.11 4.73 -16.99
C GLN A 68 0.02 3.46 -17.82
N ILE A 69 0.08 2.33 -17.15
CA ILE A 69 0.35 1.03 -17.76
C ILE A 69 -0.72 0.01 -17.38
N VAL A 70 -0.86 -1.03 -18.19
CA VAL A 70 -1.59 -2.24 -17.77
C VAL A 70 -0.62 -3.07 -16.97
N GLY A 71 -0.68 -3.03 -15.64
CA GLY A 71 0.46 -3.48 -14.84
C GLY A 71 0.83 -4.98 -14.99
N SER A 72 -0.07 -5.85 -15.48
CA SER A 72 0.26 -7.25 -15.82
C SER A 72 1.22 -7.40 -17.02
N THR A 73 1.65 -6.29 -17.64
CA THR A 73 2.51 -6.27 -18.83
C THR A 73 3.95 -5.87 -18.55
N LEU A 74 4.27 -5.48 -17.30
CA LEU A 74 5.63 -5.20 -16.86
C LEU A 74 6.49 -6.48 -16.82
N ARG A 75 7.57 -6.53 -17.61
CA ARG A 75 8.61 -7.58 -17.58
C ARG A 75 10.00 -6.98 -17.33
N ASP A 76 10.90 -7.75 -16.71
CA ASP A 76 12.26 -7.31 -16.29
C ASP A 76 13.38 -7.51 -17.33
N SER A 77 13.09 -7.87 -18.58
CA SER A 77 14.14 -8.01 -19.61
C SER A 77 14.63 -6.62 -20.08
N LYS A 78 15.94 -6.37 -19.90
CA LYS A 78 16.62 -5.13 -20.32
C LYS A 78 16.55 -4.82 -21.83
N ASP A 79 16.08 -5.77 -22.65
CA ASP A 79 16.00 -5.67 -24.12
C ASP A 79 14.57 -5.72 -24.70
N ASP A 80 13.50 -5.82 -23.91
CA ASP A 80 12.13 -5.86 -24.46
C ASP A 80 11.36 -4.55 -24.20
N GLU A 81 11.54 -3.58 -25.10
CA GLU A 81 10.53 -2.55 -25.36
C GLU A 81 9.22 -3.15 -25.88
N SER A 82 9.19 -4.44 -26.23
CA SER A 82 8.14 -5.04 -27.05
C SER A 82 6.87 -5.48 -26.28
N VAL A 83 6.80 -5.38 -24.94
CA VAL A 83 5.65 -5.93 -24.17
C VAL A 83 5.02 -4.99 -23.14
N LEU A 84 5.56 -3.79 -22.86
CA LEU A 84 4.90 -2.87 -21.91
C LEU A 84 3.70 -2.17 -22.58
N VAL A 85 2.49 -2.58 -22.24
CA VAL A 85 1.28 -1.90 -22.73
C VAL A 85 1.10 -0.61 -21.94
N THR A 86 1.46 0.50 -22.59
CA THR A 86 1.31 1.85 -22.07
C THR A 86 -0.08 2.35 -22.45
N ASN A 87 -0.94 2.60 -21.46
CA ASN A 87 -2.23 3.23 -21.66
C ASN A 87 -2.08 4.73 -21.95
N PHE A 88 -1.07 5.36 -21.35
CA PHE A 88 -0.82 6.79 -21.46
C PHE A 88 0.63 7.15 -21.11
N GLU A 89 1.18 8.15 -21.79
CA GLU A 89 2.42 8.82 -21.43
C GLU A 89 2.14 10.32 -21.46
N SER A 90 2.51 11.02 -20.38
CA SER A 90 2.31 12.46 -20.28
C SER A 90 3.51 13.24 -20.80
N ASP A 91 3.23 14.38 -21.43
CA ASP A 91 4.24 15.43 -21.67
C ASP A 91 4.45 16.32 -20.44
N LYS A 92 3.57 16.23 -19.43
CA LYS A 92 3.69 16.97 -18.17
C LYS A 92 4.70 16.32 -17.24
N LEU A 93 5.37 17.14 -16.44
CA LEU A 93 6.30 16.71 -15.41
C LEU A 93 5.57 16.15 -14.19
N ALA A 94 6.23 15.25 -13.47
CA ALA A 94 5.69 14.68 -12.23
C ALA A 94 5.39 15.76 -11.17
N ALA A 95 6.20 16.82 -11.11
CA ALA A 95 5.98 17.99 -10.26
C ALA A 95 4.67 18.74 -10.57
N GLU A 96 4.21 18.75 -11.82
CA GLU A 96 2.95 19.41 -12.19
C GLU A 96 1.74 18.64 -11.65
N PHE A 97 1.78 17.30 -11.69
CA PHE A 97 0.75 16.47 -11.06
C PHE A 97 0.77 16.61 -9.53
N ALA A 98 1.94 16.61 -8.91
CA ALA A 98 2.08 16.81 -7.48
C ALA A 98 1.56 18.20 -7.03
N SER A 99 1.82 19.24 -7.82
CA SER A 99 1.31 20.60 -7.57
C SER A 99 -0.22 20.66 -7.67
N LEU A 100 -0.80 20.02 -8.69
CA LEU A 100 -2.25 19.88 -8.82
C LEU A 100 -2.86 19.21 -7.58
N TYR A 101 -2.28 18.09 -7.13
CA TYR A 101 -2.77 17.38 -5.93
C TYR A 101 -2.63 18.20 -4.65
N ARG A 102 -1.59 19.03 -4.57
CA ARG A 102 -1.38 19.97 -3.47
C ARG A 102 -2.42 21.08 -3.45
N GLU A 103 -2.74 21.65 -4.61
CA GLU A 103 -3.76 22.69 -4.75
C GLU A 103 -5.14 22.18 -4.30
N ASP A 104 -5.45 20.91 -4.59
CA ASP A 104 -6.69 20.24 -4.16
C ASP A 104 -6.61 19.61 -2.76
N GLY A 105 -5.49 19.76 -2.05
CA GLY A 105 -5.33 19.29 -0.66
C GLY A 105 -5.29 17.77 -0.48
N LEU A 106 -5.02 17.01 -1.54
CA LEU A 106 -5.04 15.55 -1.53
C LEU A 106 -3.76 14.99 -0.90
N VAL A 107 -3.84 14.25 0.21
CA VAL A 107 -2.68 13.72 0.94
C VAL A 107 -2.59 12.19 0.92
N GLY A 108 -1.37 11.68 1.04
CA GLY A 108 -1.05 10.24 1.01
C GLY A 108 -1.29 9.58 -0.34
N GLY A 109 -1.27 10.38 -1.41
CA GLY A 109 -1.09 9.85 -2.75
C GLY A 109 0.31 9.28 -2.94
N HIS A 110 0.50 8.39 -3.90
CA HIS A 110 1.77 7.70 -4.11
C HIS A 110 2.46 8.08 -5.42
N VAL A 111 3.78 8.17 -5.36
CA VAL A 111 4.68 8.24 -6.51
C VAL A 111 5.36 6.88 -6.62
N ILE A 112 5.21 6.18 -7.75
CA ILE A 112 5.80 4.85 -7.93
C ILE A 112 6.80 4.89 -9.08
N MET A 113 8.07 4.59 -8.78
CA MET A 113 9.08 4.39 -9.80
C MET A 113 8.98 2.97 -10.36
N LEU A 114 8.56 2.85 -11.62
CA LEU A 114 8.46 1.58 -12.35
C LEU A 114 9.81 1.07 -12.88
N GLY A 115 10.88 1.83 -12.68
CA GLY A 115 12.25 1.48 -13.02
C GLY A 115 13.25 2.16 -12.08
N ALA A 116 14.43 1.56 -11.94
CA ALA A 116 15.51 2.08 -11.11
C ALA A 116 16.43 3.07 -11.86
N ASP A 117 15.97 3.64 -12.97
CA ASP A 117 16.78 4.53 -13.79
C ASP A 117 16.92 5.94 -13.15
N PRO A 118 18.03 6.65 -13.39
CA PRO A 118 18.26 7.97 -12.80
C PRO A 118 17.20 9.01 -13.17
N LEU A 119 16.59 8.92 -14.35
CA LEU A 119 15.56 9.86 -14.79
C LEU A 119 14.27 9.67 -13.98
N SER A 120 13.86 8.43 -13.73
CA SER A 120 12.71 8.12 -12.87
C SER A 120 12.94 8.60 -11.44
N LYS A 121 14.17 8.43 -10.91
CA LYS A 121 14.53 8.95 -9.59
C LYS A 121 14.45 10.48 -9.52
N ALA A 122 14.98 11.18 -10.53
CA ALA A 122 14.93 12.64 -10.59
C ALA A 122 13.48 13.15 -10.63
N ALA A 123 12.65 12.60 -11.52
CA ALA A 123 11.24 12.98 -11.63
C ALA A 123 10.45 12.69 -10.33
N ALA A 124 10.75 11.59 -9.64
CA ALA A 124 10.13 11.30 -8.35
C ALA A 124 10.50 12.35 -7.29
N ILE A 125 11.77 12.73 -7.19
CA ILE A 125 12.23 13.77 -6.26
C ILE A 125 11.57 15.12 -6.58
N GLU A 126 11.46 15.49 -7.86
CA GLU A 126 10.75 16.71 -8.27
C GLU A 126 9.29 16.73 -7.80
N ALA A 127 8.58 15.59 -7.87
CA ALA A 127 7.23 15.48 -7.34
C ALA A 127 7.18 15.64 -5.82
N LEU A 128 8.13 15.04 -5.08
CA LEU A 128 8.23 15.19 -3.63
C LEU A 128 8.51 16.65 -3.22
N HIS A 129 9.38 17.35 -3.96
CA HIS A 129 9.67 18.77 -3.72
C HIS A 129 8.48 19.69 -4.02
N ALA A 130 7.66 19.35 -5.02
CA ALA A 130 6.45 20.09 -5.34
C ALA A 130 5.36 19.97 -4.26
N TYR A 131 5.34 18.84 -3.54
CA TYR A 131 4.42 18.61 -2.42
C TYR A 131 5.08 17.93 -1.21
N PRO A 132 5.93 18.66 -0.46
CA PRO A 132 6.64 18.10 0.69
C PRO A 132 5.66 17.62 1.78
N GLY A 133 5.82 16.38 2.22
CA GLY A 133 4.96 15.72 3.19
C GLY A 133 3.57 15.32 2.66
N GLY A 134 3.25 15.59 1.39
CA GLY A 134 1.96 15.26 0.80
C GLY A 134 1.90 13.87 0.17
N LEU A 135 3.03 13.38 -0.35
CA LEU A 135 3.11 12.17 -1.16
C LEU A 135 3.94 11.07 -0.49
N GLN A 136 3.66 9.83 -0.86
CA GLN A 136 4.39 8.62 -0.50
C GLN A 136 5.25 8.18 -1.70
N ILE A 137 6.32 7.43 -1.48
CA ILE A 137 7.25 7.03 -2.57
C ILE A 137 7.52 5.52 -2.55
N GLY A 138 7.38 4.87 -3.71
CA GLY A 138 7.67 3.46 -3.91
C GLY A 138 8.51 3.19 -5.15
N GLY A 139 8.93 1.93 -5.31
CA GLY A 139 9.79 1.47 -6.40
C GLY A 139 11.26 1.36 -5.98
N GLY A 140 11.76 0.15 -5.79
CA GLY A 140 13.17 -0.08 -5.44
C GLY A 140 13.60 0.43 -4.06
N ILE A 141 12.65 0.70 -3.15
CA ILE A 141 12.95 1.17 -1.80
C ILE A 141 13.48 0.03 -0.92
N ASN A 142 14.52 0.33 -0.14
CA ASN A 142 15.16 -0.57 0.82
C ASN A 142 15.72 0.20 2.03
N SER A 143 16.34 -0.52 2.97
CA SER A 143 16.95 0.06 4.18
C SER A 143 17.97 1.18 3.87
N ASP A 144 18.71 1.04 2.77
CA ASP A 144 19.88 1.89 2.48
C ASP A 144 19.47 3.22 1.85
N ASN A 145 18.35 3.25 1.12
CA ASN A 145 17.87 4.44 0.42
C ASN A 145 16.63 5.09 1.04
N SER A 146 15.86 4.38 1.87
CA SER A 146 14.56 4.84 2.37
C SER A 146 14.61 6.20 3.08
N LEU A 147 15.59 6.42 3.96
CA LEU A 147 15.72 7.67 4.71
C LEU A 147 15.96 8.87 3.78
N SER A 148 16.75 8.69 2.72
CA SER A 148 17.03 9.77 1.77
C SER A 148 15.75 10.31 1.13
N TYR A 149 14.80 9.45 0.75
CA TYR A 149 13.54 9.93 0.19
C TYR A 149 12.62 10.62 1.21
N ILE A 150 12.67 10.23 2.49
CA ILE A 150 11.98 10.96 3.56
C ILE A 150 12.58 12.38 3.69
N GLU A 151 13.90 12.51 3.60
CA GLU A 151 14.60 13.81 3.62
C GLU A 151 14.27 14.67 2.39
N GLU A 152 14.05 14.05 1.23
CA GLU A 152 13.57 14.71 0.00
C GLU A 152 12.08 15.10 0.07
N GLY A 153 11.38 14.84 1.18
CA GLY A 153 10.02 15.31 1.42
C GLY A 153 8.93 14.26 1.23
N ALA A 154 9.26 12.97 1.08
CA ALA A 154 8.24 11.93 1.17
C ALA A 154 7.65 11.86 2.59
N SER A 155 6.32 11.75 2.67
CA SER A 155 5.62 11.46 3.93
C SER A 155 5.93 10.05 4.43
N HIS A 156 5.96 9.09 3.50
CA HIS A 156 6.20 7.67 3.76
C HIS A 156 6.99 7.05 2.62
N VAL A 157 7.66 5.94 2.92
CA VAL A 157 8.19 5.02 1.92
C VAL A 157 7.27 3.80 1.77
N ILE A 158 7.09 3.34 0.53
CA ILE A 158 6.31 2.17 0.15
C ILE A 158 7.26 1.03 -0.21
N VAL A 159 7.07 -0.14 0.41
CA VAL A 159 7.94 -1.29 0.22
C VAL A 159 7.15 -2.57 -0.09
N THR A 160 7.63 -3.32 -1.08
CA THR A 160 7.08 -4.61 -1.52
C THR A 160 8.19 -5.66 -1.61
N SER A 161 8.89 -5.75 -2.75
CA SER A 161 9.81 -6.85 -3.09
C SER A 161 11.08 -6.92 -2.23
N TYR A 162 11.43 -5.86 -1.50
CA TYR A 162 12.52 -5.91 -0.54
C TYR A 162 12.16 -6.77 0.67
N VAL A 163 10.92 -6.67 1.16
CA VAL A 163 10.39 -7.45 2.29
C VAL A 163 9.88 -8.81 1.83
N PHE A 164 9.20 -8.86 0.68
CA PHE A 164 8.71 -10.11 0.09
C PHE A 164 9.63 -10.55 -1.05
N ASN A 165 10.48 -11.55 -0.82
CA ASN A 165 11.48 -11.99 -1.77
C ASN A 165 11.51 -13.52 -1.86
N ASN A 166 11.71 -14.07 -3.05
CA ASN A 166 11.72 -15.51 -3.32
C ASN A 166 10.45 -16.22 -2.79
N GLY A 167 9.30 -15.55 -2.90
CA GLY A 167 8.01 -16.07 -2.48
C GLY A 167 7.80 -16.12 -0.96
N ARG A 168 8.65 -15.47 -0.15
CA ARG A 168 8.58 -15.45 1.32
C ARG A 168 8.76 -14.03 1.85
N MET A 169 8.29 -13.79 3.08
CA MET A 169 8.62 -12.56 3.81
C MET A 169 9.94 -12.70 4.56
N ASP A 170 10.79 -11.71 4.41
CA ASP A 170 12.01 -11.50 5.19
C ASP A 170 11.71 -10.53 6.35
N LEU A 171 11.46 -11.10 7.53
CA LEU A 171 11.11 -10.34 8.72
C LEU A 171 12.26 -9.45 9.23
N GLU A 172 13.51 -9.85 9.03
CA GLU A 172 14.64 -9.03 9.48
C GLU A 172 14.78 -7.77 8.63
N ARG A 173 14.57 -7.88 7.30
CA ARG A 173 14.47 -6.70 6.42
C ARG A 173 13.34 -5.76 6.81
N LEU A 174 12.18 -6.30 7.19
CA LEU A 174 11.06 -5.49 7.67
C LEU A 174 11.42 -4.76 8.97
N LYS A 175 12.01 -5.47 9.94
CA LYS A 175 12.46 -4.86 11.21
C LYS A 175 13.52 -3.79 10.97
N ASP A 176 14.44 -4.01 10.05
CA ASP A 176 15.48 -3.05 9.72
C ASP A 176 14.90 -1.78 9.09
N LEU A 177 13.92 -1.89 8.19
CA LEU A 177 13.19 -0.73 7.69
C LEU A 177 12.50 0.04 8.82
N VAL A 178 11.81 -0.66 9.74
CA VAL A 178 11.17 -0.02 10.89
C VAL A 178 12.19 0.69 11.79
N ARG A 179 13.39 0.12 11.97
CA ARG A 179 14.48 0.78 12.72
C ARG A 179 14.97 2.05 12.02
N VAL A 180 15.07 2.05 10.69
CA VAL A 180 15.62 3.16 9.90
C VAL A 180 14.62 4.32 9.78
N VAL A 181 13.39 4.06 9.31
CA VAL A 181 12.42 5.14 9.02
C VAL A 181 11.34 5.32 10.08
N GLY A 182 11.14 4.31 10.93
CA GLY A 182 10.01 4.22 11.86
C GLY A 182 8.76 3.70 11.19
N LYS A 183 7.94 2.92 11.93
CA LYS A 183 6.72 2.34 11.36
C LYS A 183 5.74 3.39 10.85
N GLN A 184 5.71 4.56 11.48
CA GLN A 184 4.83 5.70 11.16
C GLN A 184 5.13 6.35 9.80
N ARG A 185 6.18 5.89 9.11
CA ARG A 185 6.58 6.35 7.77
C ARG A 185 6.76 5.20 6.79
N LEU A 186 6.25 4.02 7.13
CA LEU A 186 6.34 2.81 6.32
C LEU A 186 4.95 2.39 5.85
N VAL A 187 4.80 2.28 4.53
CA VAL A 187 3.65 1.65 3.88
C VAL A 187 4.10 0.32 3.30
N LEU A 188 3.35 -0.74 3.58
CA LEU A 188 3.56 -2.02 2.91
C LEU A 188 2.61 -2.13 1.73
N ASP A 189 3.18 -2.34 0.54
CA ASP A 189 2.37 -2.69 -0.62
C ASP A 189 2.18 -4.20 -0.66
N LEU A 190 0.92 -4.61 -0.53
CA LEU A 190 0.46 -5.99 -0.43
C LEU A 190 -0.32 -6.39 -1.69
N SER A 191 0.11 -5.89 -2.86
CA SER A 191 -0.37 -6.31 -4.18
C SER A 191 -0.67 -7.80 -4.24
N CYS A 192 -1.88 -8.17 -4.64
CA CYS A 192 -2.35 -9.55 -4.49
C CYS A 192 -3.13 -10.05 -5.70
N ARG A 193 -3.17 -11.38 -5.85
CA ARG A 193 -3.94 -12.10 -6.87
C ARG A 193 -4.72 -13.23 -6.24
N LYS A 194 -5.88 -13.54 -6.81
CA LYS A 194 -6.70 -14.65 -6.32
C LYS A 194 -6.10 -15.99 -6.76
N LYS A 195 -5.82 -16.86 -5.78
CA LYS A 195 -5.33 -18.22 -5.97
C LYS A 195 -6.14 -19.15 -5.07
N GLU A 196 -6.82 -20.11 -5.67
CA GLU A 196 -7.61 -21.13 -4.94
C GLU A 196 -8.63 -20.51 -3.96
N GLY A 197 -9.27 -19.41 -4.37
CA GLY A 197 -10.28 -18.71 -3.56
C GLY A 197 -9.72 -17.78 -2.47
N LYS A 198 -8.40 -17.66 -2.33
CA LYS A 198 -7.72 -16.75 -1.39
C LYS A 198 -6.88 -15.71 -2.12
N TYR A 199 -6.61 -14.58 -1.48
CA TYR A 199 -5.74 -13.55 -2.04
C TYR A 199 -4.31 -13.76 -1.56
N ALA A 200 -3.41 -14.10 -2.48
CA ALA A 200 -2.00 -14.28 -2.21
C ALA A 200 -1.22 -13.03 -2.63
N ILE A 201 -0.28 -12.58 -1.78
CA ILE A 201 0.63 -11.49 -2.13
C ILE A 201 1.52 -11.93 -3.29
N VAL A 202 1.69 -11.05 -4.27
CA VAL A 202 2.52 -11.27 -5.45
C VAL A 202 3.61 -10.20 -5.57
N THR A 203 4.81 -10.63 -5.95
CA THR A 203 5.99 -9.77 -6.08
C THR A 203 6.50 -9.79 -7.51
N ASP A 204 7.57 -9.02 -7.76
CA ASP A 204 8.28 -8.97 -9.05
C ASP A 204 7.33 -8.62 -10.19
N ARG A 205 6.69 -7.44 -10.08
CA ARG A 205 5.67 -6.96 -11.03
C ARG A 205 4.52 -7.97 -11.19
N TRP A 206 4.12 -8.55 -10.06
CA TRP A 206 3.00 -9.49 -9.90
C TRP A 206 3.15 -10.85 -10.60
N GLN A 207 4.39 -11.23 -10.90
CA GLN A 207 4.70 -12.49 -11.58
C GLN A 207 4.89 -13.65 -10.59
N ASN A 208 5.38 -13.34 -9.38
CA ASN A 208 5.76 -14.37 -8.41
C ASN A 208 4.80 -14.39 -7.22
N PHE A 209 4.08 -15.51 -7.05
CA PHE A 209 3.28 -15.74 -5.85
C PHE A 209 4.15 -15.99 -4.64
N THR A 210 3.77 -15.38 -3.53
CA THR A 210 4.32 -15.72 -2.21
C THR A 210 3.49 -16.80 -1.51
N ASP A 211 3.99 -17.32 -0.40
CA ASP A 211 3.24 -18.17 0.53
C ASP A 211 2.37 -17.38 1.53
N VAL A 212 2.22 -16.06 1.31
CA VAL A 212 1.51 -15.14 2.18
C VAL A 212 0.14 -14.83 1.62
N TYR A 213 -0.90 -15.13 2.40
CA TYR A 213 -2.29 -14.87 2.03
C TYR A 213 -2.86 -13.77 2.92
N LEU A 214 -3.71 -12.93 2.34
CA LEU A 214 -4.39 -11.89 3.10
C LEU A 214 -5.51 -12.49 3.94
N ASP A 215 -5.38 -12.35 5.25
CA ASP A 215 -6.41 -12.62 6.25
C ASP A 215 -6.22 -11.68 7.46
N GLU A 216 -7.10 -11.81 8.46
CA GLU A 216 -7.08 -10.99 9.66
C GLU A 216 -5.76 -11.09 10.44
N GLU A 217 -5.18 -12.28 10.53
CA GLU A 217 -3.98 -12.52 11.34
C GLU A 217 -2.74 -11.92 10.66
N VAL A 218 -2.60 -12.13 9.35
CA VAL A 218 -1.51 -11.55 8.55
C VAL A 218 -1.60 -10.03 8.51
N LEU A 219 -2.79 -9.47 8.28
CA LEU A 219 -2.99 -8.01 8.26
C LEU A 219 -2.72 -7.41 9.65
N GLY A 220 -3.16 -8.07 10.72
CA GLY A 220 -2.86 -7.68 12.11
C GLY A 220 -1.37 -7.70 12.42
N PHE A 221 -0.67 -8.76 12.01
CA PHE A 221 0.77 -8.88 12.18
C PHE A 221 1.53 -7.78 11.44
N LEU A 222 1.27 -7.58 10.14
CA LEU A 222 1.97 -6.59 9.32
C LEU A 222 1.70 -5.16 9.81
N ALA A 223 0.50 -4.88 10.30
CA ALA A 223 0.15 -3.57 10.86
C ALA A 223 0.94 -3.20 12.13
N SER A 224 1.57 -4.16 12.80
CA SER A 224 2.49 -3.85 13.89
C SER A 224 3.79 -3.19 13.41
N TYR A 225 4.11 -3.31 12.12
CA TYR A 225 5.33 -2.80 11.49
C TYR A 225 5.11 -1.65 10.50
N SER A 226 3.88 -1.37 10.06
CA SER A 226 3.59 -0.31 9.09
C SER A 226 2.51 0.67 9.57
N ASP A 227 2.46 1.85 8.97
CA ASP A 227 1.44 2.87 9.23
C ASP A 227 0.22 2.68 8.35
N GLU A 228 0.41 2.31 7.08
CA GLU A 228 -0.66 2.08 6.12
C GLU A 228 -0.37 0.85 5.23
N PHE A 229 -1.40 0.40 4.52
CA PHE A 229 -1.28 -0.56 3.43
C PHE A 229 -1.67 0.05 2.09
N LEU A 230 -0.95 -0.33 1.03
CA LEU A 230 -1.35 -0.12 -0.36
C LEU A 230 -1.66 -1.50 -0.97
N VAL A 231 -2.85 -1.69 -1.53
CA VAL A 231 -3.27 -3.00 -2.03
C VAL A 231 -3.76 -2.88 -3.46
N HIS A 232 -2.97 -3.43 -4.37
CA HIS A 232 -3.33 -3.56 -5.77
C HIS A 232 -4.15 -4.83 -6.03
N GLY A 233 -5.34 -4.67 -6.62
CA GLY A 233 -6.14 -5.76 -7.16
C GLY A 233 -5.66 -6.16 -8.55
N VAL A 234 -4.57 -6.92 -8.62
CA VAL A 234 -3.83 -7.16 -9.87
C VAL A 234 -4.68 -7.73 -11.01
N ASP A 235 -5.68 -8.57 -10.67
CA ASP A 235 -6.52 -9.19 -11.70
C ASP A 235 -7.42 -8.17 -12.43
N VAL A 236 -7.66 -6.98 -11.87
CA VAL A 236 -8.47 -5.90 -12.46
C VAL A 236 -7.70 -4.59 -12.75
N GLU A 237 -6.46 -4.48 -12.28
CA GLU A 237 -5.67 -3.25 -12.37
C GLU A 237 -5.29 -2.86 -13.80
N GLY A 238 -5.49 -1.59 -14.15
CA GLY A 238 -5.21 -1.05 -15.49
C GLY A 238 -6.11 -1.58 -16.61
N LYS A 239 -7.04 -2.50 -16.32
CA LYS A 239 -7.91 -3.14 -17.32
C LYS A 239 -9.24 -2.43 -17.54
N LYS A 240 -9.65 -1.53 -16.64
CA LYS A 240 -10.96 -0.84 -16.69
C LYS A 240 -12.15 -1.82 -16.78
N LEU A 241 -12.08 -2.93 -16.04
CA LEU A 241 -13.11 -4.00 -16.04
C LEU A 241 -14.00 -3.98 -14.79
N GLY A 242 -13.93 -2.93 -13.98
CA GLY A 242 -14.59 -2.84 -12.68
C GLY A 242 -13.69 -3.30 -11.53
N ILE A 243 -14.11 -2.96 -10.30
CA ILE A 243 -13.38 -3.21 -9.06
C ILE A 243 -13.49 -4.68 -8.61
N ASP A 244 -12.54 -5.12 -7.80
CA ASP A 244 -12.62 -6.38 -7.05
C ASP A 244 -13.31 -6.14 -5.70
N GLU A 245 -14.65 -6.25 -5.67
CA GLU A 245 -15.45 -6.03 -4.46
C GLU A 245 -15.14 -7.01 -3.33
N GLU A 246 -14.77 -8.26 -3.65
CA GLU A 246 -14.46 -9.26 -2.63
C GLU A 246 -13.17 -8.89 -1.88
N LEU A 247 -12.14 -8.43 -2.61
CA LEU A 247 -10.92 -7.93 -2.02
C LEU A 247 -11.20 -6.67 -1.17
N VAL A 248 -11.94 -5.71 -1.70
CA VAL A 248 -12.29 -4.48 -0.95
C VAL A 248 -13.05 -4.81 0.34
N ALA A 249 -13.99 -5.78 0.30
CA ALA A 249 -14.72 -6.22 1.48
C ALA A 249 -13.83 -6.93 2.51
N LEU A 250 -12.86 -7.73 2.07
CA LEU A 250 -11.86 -8.36 2.93
C LEU A 250 -11.04 -7.29 3.66
N LEU A 251 -10.53 -6.29 2.93
CA LEU A 251 -9.74 -5.19 3.50
C LEU A 251 -10.58 -4.36 4.50
N GLY A 252 -11.79 -3.97 4.12
CA GLY A 252 -12.70 -3.20 4.97
C GLY A 252 -13.06 -3.92 6.27
N ARG A 253 -13.11 -5.26 6.26
CA ARG A 253 -13.39 -6.07 7.45
C ARG A 253 -12.17 -6.23 8.35
N TYR A 254 -10.99 -6.48 7.79
CA TYR A 254 -9.87 -7.02 8.55
C TYR A 254 -8.66 -6.09 8.69
N CYS A 255 -8.47 -5.08 7.84
CA CYS A 255 -7.34 -4.16 7.98
C CYS A 255 -7.49 -3.35 9.28
N PRO A 256 -6.51 -3.36 10.21
CA PRO A 256 -6.60 -2.60 11.47
C PRO A 256 -6.05 -1.17 11.35
N ILE A 257 -5.33 -0.87 10.26
CA ILE A 257 -4.72 0.43 9.92
C ILE A 257 -5.27 0.93 8.58
N PRO A 258 -5.04 2.20 8.20
CA PRO A 258 -5.48 2.73 6.91
C PRO A 258 -5.00 1.86 5.74
N VAL A 259 -5.88 1.69 4.75
CA VAL A 259 -5.60 0.90 3.56
C VAL A 259 -6.14 1.61 2.33
N THR A 260 -5.30 1.69 1.30
CA THR A 260 -5.67 2.22 -0.02
C THR A 260 -5.77 1.09 -1.03
N TYR A 261 -6.92 0.97 -1.68
CA TYR A 261 -7.15 0.04 -2.79
C TYR A 261 -6.83 0.71 -4.13
N ALA A 262 -6.10 0.00 -4.98
CA ALA A 262 -5.78 0.41 -6.34
C ALA A 262 -6.19 -0.68 -7.34
N GLY A 263 -7.04 -0.32 -8.31
CA GLY A 263 -7.40 -1.21 -9.42
C GLY A 263 -8.86 -1.09 -9.86
N GLY A 264 -9.10 -1.33 -11.15
CA GLY A 264 -10.45 -1.59 -11.68
C GLY A 264 -11.43 -0.43 -11.81
N VAL A 265 -11.21 0.72 -11.15
CA VAL A 265 -12.12 1.89 -11.21
C VAL A 265 -12.29 2.40 -12.64
N THR A 266 -13.53 2.67 -13.03
CA THR A 266 -13.90 3.21 -14.35
C THR A 266 -14.80 4.43 -14.29
N ALA A 267 -15.60 4.56 -13.23
CA ALA A 267 -16.55 5.66 -13.05
C ALA A 267 -16.69 6.05 -11.56
N VAL A 268 -17.38 7.16 -11.28
CA VAL A 268 -17.63 7.64 -9.90
C VAL A 268 -18.44 6.61 -9.09
N GLU A 269 -19.32 5.86 -9.74
CA GLU A 269 -20.12 4.80 -9.14
C GLU A 269 -19.25 3.70 -8.51
N ASP A 270 -18.08 3.42 -9.08
CA ASP A 270 -17.13 2.46 -8.50
C ASP A 270 -16.55 2.96 -7.18
N LEU A 271 -16.38 4.27 -7.00
CA LEU A 271 -15.94 4.86 -5.72
C LEU A 271 -16.99 4.64 -4.62
N HIS A 272 -18.28 4.76 -4.99
CA HIS A 272 -19.39 4.44 -4.07
C HIS A 272 -19.43 2.95 -3.73
N ARG A 273 -19.21 2.06 -4.71
CA ARG A 273 -19.13 0.61 -4.47
C ARG A 273 -17.96 0.26 -3.55
N ILE A 274 -16.78 0.87 -3.75
CA ILE A 274 -15.62 0.71 -2.84
C ILE A 274 -15.98 1.16 -1.44
N LYS A 275 -16.62 2.33 -1.29
CA LYS A 275 -17.04 2.83 0.03
C LYS A 275 -17.97 1.85 0.75
N VAL A 276 -18.96 1.30 0.04
CA VAL A 276 -19.93 0.37 0.62
C VAL A 276 -19.26 -0.97 0.97
N ALA A 277 -18.55 -1.59 0.01
CA ALA A 277 -17.87 -2.87 0.21
C ALA A 277 -16.80 -2.77 1.31
N GLY A 278 -16.03 -1.69 1.31
CA GLY A 278 -14.95 -1.42 2.25
C GLY A 278 -15.42 -0.89 3.61
N LEU A 279 -16.74 -0.86 3.85
CA LEU A 279 -17.35 -0.39 5.10
C LEU A 279 -16.94 1.04 5.50
N GLY A 280 -16.63 1.88 4.51
CA GLY A 280 -16.14 3.25 4.72
C GLY A 280 -14.70 3.34 5.24
N ARG A 281 -13.91 2.26 5.18
CA ARG A 281 -12.56 2.15 5.76
C ARG A 281 -11.44 1.95 4.74
N VAL A 282 -11.78 1.80 3.46
CA VAL A 282 -10.84 1.53 2.37
C VAL A 282 -10.78 2.75 1.47
N ASP A 283 -9.64 3.44 1.48
CA ASP A 283 -9.31 4.54 0.56
C ASP A 283 -9.12 4.02 -0.87
N VAL A 284 -9.15 4.91 -1.85
CA VAL A 284 -9.10 4.53 -3.27
C VAL A 284 -8.10 5.36 -4.05
N THR A 285 -7.33 4.69 -4.91
CA THR A 285 -6.53 5.31 -5.97
C THR A 285 -7.15 5.05 -7.34
N VAL A 286 -7.11 6.06 -8.20
CA VAL A 286 -7.55 5.98 -9.60
C VAL A 286 -6.41 6.48 -10.50
N GLY A 287 -5.91 5.60 -11.36
CA GLY A 287 -4.90 5.92 -12.38
C GLY A 287 -5.54 6.06 -13.77
N SER A 288 -5.27 5.10 -14.65
CA SER A 288 -5.65 5.05 -16.08
C SER A 288 -7.08 5.48 -16.47
N ALA A 289 -8.05 5.48 -15.55
CA ALA A 289 -9.41 5.93 -15.83
C ALA A 289 -9.55 7.46 -15.82
N LEU A 290 -8.68 8.20 -15.14
CA LEU A 290 -8.73 9.65 -15.05
C LEU A 290 -8.38 10.34 -16.36
N ASP A 291 -9.08 11.41 -16.68
CA ASP A 291 -8.83 12.29 -17.83
C ASP A 291 -7.43 12.94 -17.82
N ILE A 292 -6.89 13.27 -16.65
CA ILE A 292 -5.49 13.73 -16.49
C ILE A 292 -4.46 12.68 -16.92
N PHE A 293 -4.88 11.43 -17.10
CA PHE A 293 -4.10 10.32 -17.64
C PHE A 293 -4.70 9.73 -18.93
N GLY A 294 -5.48 10.50 -19.69
CA GLY A 294 -6.06 10.09 -20.97
C GLY A 294 -7.27 9.13 -20.85
N GLY A 295 -7.85 8.98 -19.66
CA GLY A 295 -9.11 8.29 -19.45
C GLY A 295 -10.34 9.19 -19.65
N ASN A 296 -11.51 8.68 -19.25
CA ASN A 296 -12.81 9.35 -19.45
C ASN A 296 -13.45 9.83 -18.14
N LEU A 297 -12.89 9.45 -16.99
CA LEU A 297 -13.39 9.86 -15.68
C LEU A 297 -12.78 11.22 -15.34
N GLY A 298 -13.62 12.24 -15.12
CA GLY A 298 -13.15 13.58 -14.79
C GLY A 298 -12.44 13.60 -13.45
N TYR A 299 -11.17 14.06 -13.42
CA TYR A 299 -10.42 14.26 -12.18
C TYR A 299 -11.20 15.15 -11.19
N LYS A 300 -11.81 16.23 -11.69
CA LYS A 300 -12.63 17.13 -10.87
C LYS A 300 -13.84 16.46 -10.25
N ASP A 301 -14.44 15.47 -10.92
CA ASP A 301 -15.57 14.73 -10.38
C ASP A 301 -15.14 13.85 -9.21
N VAL A 302 -13.96 13.23 -9.32
CA VAL A 302 -13.35 12.44 -8.24
C VAL A 302 -12.95 13.32 -7.05
N VAL A 303 -12.38 14.50 -7.29
CA VAL A 303 -12.08 15.48 -6.24
C VAL A 303 -13.35 15.99 -5.56
N ALA A 304 -14.40 16.32 -6.33
CA ALA A 304 -15.68 16.73 -5.77
C ALA A 304 -16.30 15.63 -4.91
N TRP A 305 -16.22 14.37 -5.35
CA TRP A 305 -16.66 13.22 -4.58
C TRP A 305 -15.88 13.06 -3.28
N HIS A 306 -14.55 13.24 -3.31
CA HIS A 306 -13.68 13.18 -2.14
C HIS A 306 -14.06 14.23 -1.10
N ILE A 307 -14.24 15.50 -1.51
CA ILE A 307 -14.64 16.60 -0.63
C ILE A 307 -15.99 16.31 0.04
N GLN A 308 -16.94 15.74 -0.71
CA GLN A 308 -18.23 15.31 -0.13
C GLN A 308 -18.04 14.24 0.95
N GLN A 309 -17.08 13.32 0.82
CA GLN A 309 -16.86 12.30 1.86
C GLN A 309 -16.33 12.93 3.15
N GLU A 310 -15.45 13.92 3.06
CA GLU A 310 -14.91 14.59 4.23
C GLU A 310 -15.98 15.41 4.97
N ALA A 311 -16.86 16.07 4.23
CA ALA A 311 -17.99 16.80 4.79
C ALA A 311 -18.99 15.90 5.56
N LEU A 312 -19.05 14.61 5.21
CA LEU A 312 -19.91 13.63 5.88
C LEU A 312 -19.31 13.03 7.17
N THR A 313 -18.05 13.36 7.51
CA THR A 313 -17.37 12.85 8.72
C THR A 313 -17.48 13.72 9.98
N VAL A 314 -18.48 14.61 10.01
CA VAL A 314 -18.80 15.46 11.17
C VAL A 314 -19.59 14.70 12.23
#